data_AF-A0A7W0A2J8-F1
#
_entry.id   AF-A0A7W0A2J8-F1
#
_cell.length_a   1.000
_cell.length_b   1.000
_cell.length_c   1.000
_cell.angle_alpha   90.00
_cell.angle_beta   90.00
_cell.angle_gamma   90.00
#
_symmetry.space_group_name_H-M   'P 1'
#
loop_
_entity.id
_entity.type
_entity.pdbx_description
1 polymer ?
#
loop_
_entity_poly.entity_id
_entity_poly.type
_entity_poly.pdbx_seq_one_letter_code
_entity_poly.pdbx_strand_id
1 'polypeptide(L)'
;MLPVLAMLATVGTVMAWQRADDAAEARHYAEAEVALAEGRSGEALRSFALAGDHRDAPRRHAAIDREVRAAVGAAEVAMAAGRYAEAIVLLRPVAAAFPGHRQAGLLLAQGIALRQAELEAAIRAGERGGDWLAVERALAERLDLSPVDAAAGIELAALRATRSPLVFARHNVLYLAAPDGSDERVVTDAVPVAWPAWSPDRRWIAFLSPATGESQYAAALYVVAPDGTRLRWLAADVLRSRWPIWSPDGTRILYTSVAGFEESGTGGDPGTISTRMVEVATGVETDLTTGTADYAGAGTWSPDGRRVAVVVRPFVPTVTETFDLGQSEIRIIDLATRGVREVAAGRLPASWKLSWAPSGDALFVLTLTEDASSMRFDTTALYRLDLGSEAIEEIEDGATDVTLPVWSPDGRRAAYVVDFRTVRFWSADEPSREVRLEGPFYEAVSWSPDGSRILLPVAESARSSLVLMTDGTDAVTPAPLVFSTDWSNGGPPLWTSRTFAPGQVQGTIEAIAIPADATPLTSPPPG
;
A
#
# COMPACT_ATOMS: atom_id res chain seq x y z
N MET A 1 10.40 -72.03 42.78
CA MET A 1 10.20 -70.56 42.78
C MET A 1 11.10 -69.77 41.82
N LEU A 2 12.21 -70.32 41.30
CA LEU A 2 13.07 -69.61 40.33
C LEU A 2 12.46 -69.30 38.93
N PRO A 3 11.60 -70.13 38.30
CA PRO A 3 11.09 -69.79 36.96
C PRO A 3 10.06 -68.64 36.93
N VAL A 4 9.36 -68.40 38.04
CA VAL A 4 8.36 -67.32 38.16
C VAL A 4 9.02 -65.95 38.27
N LEU A 5 10.18 -65.85 38.93
CA LEU A 5 10.93 -64.60 39.08
C LEU A 5 11.59 -64.15 37.77
N ALA A 6 12.07 -65.09 36.93
CA ALA A 6 12.61 -64.78 35.61
C ALA A 6 11.51 -64.32 34.63
N MET A 7 10.31 -64.89 34.73
CA MET A 7 9.14 -64.46 33.93
C MET A 7 8.61 -63.08 34.37
N LEU A 8 8.60 -62.79 35.68
CA LEU A 8 8.23 -61.46 36.19
C LEU A 8 9.26 -60.38 35.85
N ALA A 9 10.55 -60.70 35.85
CA ALA A 9 11.60 -59.78 35.43
C ALA A 9 11.48 -59.43 33.93
N THR A 10 11.21 -60.43 33.07
CA THR A 10 10.99 -60.23 31.63
C THR A 10 9.70 -59.45 31.33
N VAL A 11 8.60 -59.75 32.03
CA VAL A 11 7.34 -58.97 31.93
C VAL A 11 7.55 -57.54 32.41
N GLY A 12 8.29 -57.33 33.51
CA GLY A 12 8.64 -56.00 34.02
C GLY A 12 9.47 -55.17 33.05
N THR A 13 10.45 -55.77 32.37
CA THR A 13 11.24 -55.10 31.32
C THR A 13 10.40 -54.76 30.09
N VAL A 14 9.48 -55.65 29.68
CA VAL A 14 8.58 -55.39 28.54
C VAL A 14 7.59 -54.27 28.87
N MET A 15 7.00 -54.26 30.07
CA MET A 15 6.10 -53.20 30.52
C MET A 15 6.81 -51.85 30.76
N ALA A 16 8.10 -51.86 31.10
CA ALA A 16 8.90 -50.64 31.22
C ALA A 16 9.27 -50.09 29.83
N TRP A 17 9.60 -50.97 28.88
CA TRP A 17 9.87 -50.60 27.50
C TRP A 17 8.62 -50.02 26.81
N GLN A 18 7.46 -50.68 26.94
CA GLN A 18 6.20 -50.23 26.37
C GLN A 18 5.76 -48.86 26.92
N ARG A 19 5.93 -48.62 28.23
CA ARG A 19 5.67 -47.29 28.83
C ARG A 19 6.63 -46.20 28.36
N ALA A 20 7.88 -46.55 28.08
CA ALA A 20 8.85 -45.60 27.55
C ALA A 20 8.54 -45.22 26.09
N ASP A 21 8.04 -46.19 25.32
CA ASP A 21 7.59 -46.03 23.93
C ASP A 21 6.35 -45.12 23.85
N ASP A 22 5.30 -45.44 24.64
CA ASP A 22 4.08 -44.61 24.74
C ASP A 22 4.40 -43.15 25.15
N ALA A 23 5.37 -42.96 26.03
CA ALA A 23 5.82 -41.64 26.48
C ALA A 23 6.68 -40.91 25.42
N ALA A 24 7.38 -41.63 24.56
CA ALA A 24 8.11 -41.05 23.43
C ALA A 24 7.12 -40.58 22.35
N GLU A 25 6.16 -41.42 21.97
CA GLU A 25 5.13 -41.06 21.00
C GLU A 25 4.29 -39.86 21.44
N ALA A 26 3.87 -39.80 22.72
CA ALA A 26 3.13 -38.68 23.27
C ALA A 26 3.93 -37.37 23.26
N ARG A 27 5.26 -37.43 23.43
CA ARG A 27 6.15 -36.25 23.33
C ARG A 27 6.24 -35.76 21.90
N HIS A 28 6.46 -36.66 20.94
CA HIS A 28 6.47 -36.31 19.53
C HIS A 28 5.13 -35.74 19.05
N TYR A 29 4.01 -36.25 19.56
CA TYR A 29 2.69 -35.66 19.31
C TYR A 29 2.61 -34.21 19.84
N ALA A 30 3.05 -33.95 21.07
CA ALA A 30 3.04 -32.60 21.63
C ALA A 30 3.96 -31.62 20.88
N GLU A 31 5.15 -32.08 20.48
CA GLU A 31 6.08 -31.33 19.62
C GLU A 31 5.43 -30.98 18.27
N ALA A 32 4.65 -31.91 17.70
CA ALA A 32 3.94 -31.68 16.45
C ALA A 32 2.85 -30.60 16.57
N GLU A 33 2.09 -30.58 17.68
CA GLU A 33 1.07 -29.54 17.92
C GLU A 33 1.70 -28.15 18.10
N VAL A 34 2.81 -28.06 18.83
CA VAL A 34 3.57 -26.81 18.98
C VAL A 34 4.07 -26.32 17.63
N ALA A 35 4.66 -27.23 16.83
CA ALA A 35 5.12 -26.89 15.49
C ALA A 35 3.98 -26.41 14.58
N LEU A 36 2.78 -27.00 14.64
CA LEU A 36 1.62 -26.51 13.89
C LEU A 36 1.15 -25.14 14.37
N ALA A 37 1.07 -24.92 15.69
CA ALA A 37 0.66 -23.63 16.25
C ALA A 37 1.59 -22.48 15.84
N GLU A 38 2.87 -22.79 15.62
CA GLU A 38 3.90 -21.87 15.14
C GLU A 38 4.03 -21.82 13.60
N GLY A 39 3.17 -22.54 12.87
CA GLY A 39 3.19 -22.59 11.40
C GLY A 39 4.33 -23.43 10.78
N ARG A 40 5.11 -24.16 11.59
CA ARG A 40 6.25 -24.99 11.18
C ARG A 40 5.82 -26.37 10.68
N SER A 41 5.03 -26.38 9.60
CA SER A 41 4.35 -27.56 9.06
C SER A 41 5.27 -28.75 8.74
N GLY A 42 6.53 -28.52 8.35
CA GLY A 42 7.47 -29.61 8.09
C GLY A 42 8.15 -30.22 9.30
N GLU A 43 8.23 -29.50 10.40
CA GLU A 43 8.57 -30.10 11.70
C GLU A 43 7.38 -30.87 12.24
N ALA A 44 6.17 -30.33 12.14
CA ALA A 44 4.95 -31.03 12.50
C ALA A 44 4.79 -32.37 11.76
N LEU A 45 5.02 -32.41 10.44
CA LEU A 45 4.94 -33.66 9.66
C LEU A 45 5.90 -34.73 10.17
N ARG A 46 7.16 -34.34 10.49
CA ARG A 46 8.19 -35.25 11.03
C ARG A 46 7.82 -35.73 12.43
N SER A 47 7.37 -34.84 13.29
CA SER A 47 6.97 -35.17 14.66
C SER A 47 5.71 -36.03 14.69
N PHE A 48 4.73 -35.82 13.80
CA PHE A 48 3.58 -36.73 13.66
C PHE A 48 4.00 -38.11 13.13
N ALA A 49 5.01 -38.20 12.26
CA ALA A 49 5.53 -39.50 11.81
C ALA A 49 6.20 -40.27 12.96
N LEU A 50 6.96 -39.57 13.81
CA LEU A 50 7.61 -40.16 14.99
C LEU A 50 6.63 -40.49 16.13
N ALA A 51 5.46 -39.86 16.15
CA ALA A 51 4.39 -40.16 17.09
C ALA A 51 3.67 -41.49 16.79
N GLY A 52 4.00 -42.17 15.70
CA GLY A 52 3.47 -43.51 15.38
C GLY A 52 1.94 -43.53 15.32
N ASP A 53 1.34 -44.50 16.03
CA ASP A 53 -0.12 -44.68 16.11
C ASP A 53 -0.77 -43.87 17.25
N HIS A 54 -0.02 -42.95 17.88
CA HIS A 54 -0.54 -42.15 18.97
C HIS A 54 -1.65 -41.21 18.51
N ARG A 55 -2.87 -41.44 19.03
CA ARG A 55 -4.08 -40.64 18.77
C ARG A 55 -4.41 -40.55 17.28
N ASP A 56 -4.47 -39.34 16.73
CA ASP A 56 -4.76 -39.02 15.33
C ASP A 56 -3.51 -38.62 14.53
N ALA A 57 -2.30 -38.87 15.06
CA ALA A 57 -1.04 -38.57 14.38
C ALA A 57 -0.96 -39.14 12.95
N PRO A 58 -1.34 -40.41 12.67
CA PRO A 58 -1.34 -40.93 11.30
C PRO A 58 -2.27 -40.15 10.36
N ARG A 59 -3.44 -39.72 10.86
CA ARG A 59 -4.41 -38.94 10.06
C ARG A 59 -3.87 -37.55 9.75
N ARG A 60 -3.26 -36.88 10.74
CA ARG A 60 -2.67 -35.54 10.57
C ARG A 60 -1.45 -35.58 9.65
N HIS A 61 -0.58 -36.57 9.82
CA HIS A 61 0.54 -36.80 8.91
C HIS A 61 0.07 -36.99 7.47
N ALA A 62 -0.91 -37.88 7.24
CA ALA A 62 -1.46 -38.14 5.91
C ALA A 62 -2.19 -36.93 5.30
N ALA A 63 -2.76 -36.04 6.11
CA ALA A 63 -3.38 -34.81 5.65
C ALA A 63 -2.35 -33.82 5.10
N ILE A 64 -1.32 -33.50 5.90
CA ILE A 64 -0.23 -32.59 5.51
C ILE A 64 0.52 -33.14 4.27
N ASP A 65 0.83 -34.43 4.27
CA ASP A 65 1.50 -35.11 3.14
C ASP A 65 0.65 -35.09 1.85
N ARG A 66 -0.68 -35.16 1.96
CA ARG A 66 -1.60 -34.99 0.83
C ARG A 66 -1.61 -33.56 0.30
N GLU A 67 -1.59 -32.56 1.17
CA GLU A 67 -1.52 -31.15 0.78
C GLU A 67 -0.22 -30.84 0.04
N VAL A 68 0.91 -31.34 0.54
CA VAL A 68 2.22 -31.21 -0.13
C VAL A 68 2.19 -31.82 -1.52
N ARG A 69 1.69 -33.07 -1.66
CA ARG A 69 1.54 -33.71 -2.98
C ARG A 69 0.62 -32.94 -3.92
N ALA A 70 -0.50 -32.42 -3.41
CA ALA A 70 -1.45 -31.65 -4.21
C ALA A 70 -0.81 -30.35 -4.72
N ALA A 71 -0.07 -29.63 -3.86
CA ALA A 71 0.65 -28.43 -4.25
C ALA A 71 1.73 -28.71 -5.30
N VAL A 72 2.53 -29.76 -5.11
CA VAL A 72 3.57 -30.17 -6.08
C VAL A 72 2.94 -30.57 -7.42
N GLY A 73 1.89 -31.40 -7.41
CA GLY A 73 1.21 -31.81 -8.64
C GLY A 73 0.55 -30.64 -9.38
N ALA A 74 -0.08 -29.71 -8.65
CA ALA A 74 -0.62 -28.48 -9.25
C ALA A 74 0.48 -27.60 -9.85
N ALA A 75 1.64 -27.51 -9.18
CA ALA A 75 2.78 -26.76 -9.68
C ALA A 75 3.37 -27.40 -10.95
N GLU A 76 3.43 -28.73 -11.06
CA GLU A 76 3.85 -29.41 -12.29
C GLU A 76 2.92 -29.09 -13.47
N VAL A 77 1.61 -29.09 -13.24
CA VAL A 77 0.63 -28.68 -14.25
C VAL A 77 0.79 -27.22 -14.63
N ALA A 78 1.07 -26.34 -13.67
CA ALA A 78 1.35 -24.92 -13.94
C ALA A 78 2.64 -24.75 -14.76
N MET A 79 3.72 -25.45 -14.40
CA MET A 79 4.99 -25.45 -15.11
C MET A 79 4.83 -25.93 -16.55
N ALA A 80 4.13 -27.04 -16.78
CA ALA A 80 3.87 -27.58 -18.11
C ALA A 80 3.02 -26.62 -18.99
N ALA A 81 2.19 -25.78 -18.36
CA ALA A 81 1.38 -24.77 -19.03
C ALA A 81 2.09 -23.41 -19.19
N GLY A 82 3.37 -23.28 -18.81
CA GLY A 82 4.11 -22.02 -18.84
C GLY A 82 3.68 -21.00 -17.77
N ARG A 83 2.87 -21.41 -16.78
CA ARG A 83 2.39 -20.55 -15.69
C ARG A 83 3.38 -20.55 -14.51
N TYR A 84 4.61 -20.10 -14.76
CA TYR A 84 5.70 -20.23 -13.78
C TYR A 84 5.47 -19.44 -12.48
N ALA A 85 4.87 -18.24 -12.56
CA ALA A 85 4.56 -17.44 -11.38
C ALA A 85 3.60 -18.18 -10.42
N GLU A 86 2.60 -18.87 -10.96
CA GLU A 86 1.68 -19.69 -10.18
C GLU A 86 2.38 -20.90 -9.55
N ALA A 87 3.24 -21.58 -10.31
CA ALA A 87 4.04 -22.68 -9.79
C ALA A 87 4.93 -22.24 -8.61
N ILE A 88 5.57 -21.06 -8.71
CA ILE A 88 6.39 -20.49 -7.63
C ILE A 88 5.55 -20.21 -6.39
N VAL A 89 4.36 -19.63 -6.54
CA VAL A 89 3.45 -19.36 -5.41
C VAL A 89 3.05 -20.66 -4.70
N LEU A 90 2.77 -21.72 -5.46
CA LEU A 90 2.42 -23.03 -4.90
C LEU A 90 3.61 -23.71 -4.19
N LEU A 91 4.82 -23.59 -4.74
CA LEU A 91 6.01 -24.32 -4.27
C LEU A 91 6.78 -23.60 -3.16
N ARG A 92 6.74 -22.26 -3.09
CA ARG A 92 7.52 -21.48 -2.11
C ARG A 92 7.17 -21.84 -0.67
N PRO A 93 5.89 -21.95 -0.25
CA PRO A 93 5.54 -22.40 1.11
C PRO A 93 6.00 -23.84 1.38
N VAL A 94 5.90 -24.71 0.37
CA VAL A 94 6.34 -26.12 0.49
C VAL A 94 7.85 -26.22 0.66
N ALA A 95 8.63 -25.51 -0.15
CA ALA A 95 10.09 -25.53 -0.04
C ALA A 95 10.59 -24.91 1.28
N ALA A 96 9.93 -23.85 1.76
CA ALA A 96 10.22 -23.23 3.05
C ALA A 96 9.90 -24.18 4.22
N ALA A 97 8.73 -24.84 4.18
CA ALA A 97 8.34 -25.80 5.21
C ALA A 97 9.16 -27.11 5.15
N PHE A 98 9.57 -27.54 3.96
CA PHE A 98 10.25 -28.81 3.71
C PHE A 98 11.55 -28.64 2.88
N PRO A 99 12.63 -28.05 3.43
CA PRO A 99 13.87 -27.80 2.68
C PRO A 99 14.52 -29.05 2.08
N GLY A 100 14.28 -30.23 2.66
CA GLY A 100 14.76 -31.52 2.16
C GLY A 100 13.88 -32.17 1.09
N HIS A 101 12.72 -31.59 0.74
CA HIS A 101 11.80 -32.15 -0.25
C HIS A 101 12.34 -31.90 -1.67
N ARG A 102 13.23 -32.79 -2.14
CA ARG A 102 14.00 -32.65 -3.38
C ARG A 102 13.17 -32.22 -4.60
N GLN A 103 12.01 -32.83 -4.83
CA GLN A 103 11.17 -32.51 -5.99
C GLN A 103 10.64 -31.08 -5.95
N ALA A 104 10.00 -30.66 -4.85
CA ALA A 104 9.53 -29.30 -4.64
C ALA A 104 10.67 -28.26 -4.75
N GLY A 105 11.84 -28.54 -4.17
CA GLY A 105 13.01 -27.67 -4.28
C GLY A 105 13.52 -27.51 -5.72
N LEU A 106 13.62 -28.61 -6.46
CA LEU A 106 14.03 -28.60 -7.88
C LEU A 106 13.01 -27.88 -8.76
N LEU A 107 11.71 -28.16 -8.59
CA LEU A 107 10.65 -27.50 -9.35
C LEU A 107 10.60 -26.00 -9.04
N LEU A 108 10.83 -25.59 -7.79
CA LEU A 108 10.87 -24.18 -7.42
C LEU A 108 12.04 -23.48 -8.08
N ALA A 109 13.24 -24.07 -8.01
CA ALA A 109 14.44 -23.51 -8.65
C ALA A 109 14.26 -23.41 -10.18
N GLN A 110 13.67 -24.43 -10.81
CA GLN A 110 13.37 -24.42 -12.24
C GLN A 110 12.32 -23.35 -12.59
N GLY A 111 11.25 -23.24 -11.80
CA GLY A 111 10.19 -22.24 -11.99
C GLY A 111 10.72 -20.82 -11.89
N ILE A 112 11.57 -20.55 -10.89
CA ILE A 112 12.26 -19.26 -10.72
C ILE A 112 13.13 -18.95 -11.95
N ALA A 113 13.97 -19.90 -12.39
CA ALA A 113 14.85 -19.69 -13.54
C ALA A 113 14.08 -19.42 -14.84
N LEU A 114 12.99 -20.17 -15.10
CA LEU A 114 12.14 -19.96 -16.27
C LEU A 114 11.42 -18.62 -16.21
N ARG A 115 10.90 -18.24 -15.03
CA ARG A 115 10.25 -16.95 -14.83
C ARG A 115 11.22 -15.79 -15.02
N GLN A 116 12.44 -15.90 -14.50
CA GLN A 116 13.48 -14.89 -14.72
C GLN A 116 13.79 -14.71 -16.21
N ALA A 117 13.87 -15.79 -16.99
CA ALA A 117 14.07 -15.71 -18.43
C ALA A 117 12.90 -15.01 -19.17
N GLU A 118 11.65 -15.25 -18.75
CA GLU A 118 10.48 -14.51 -19.26
C GLU A 118 10.55 -13.02 -18.93
N LEU A 119 10.90 -12.69 -17.68
CA LEU A 119 11.01 -11.30 -17.22
C LEU A 119 12.10 -10.55 -18.00
N GLU A 120 13.25 -11.17 -18.23
CA GLU A 120 14.30 -10.60 -19.08
C GLU A 120 13.83 -10.36 -20.53
N ALA A 121 13.08 -11.30 -21.10
CA ALA A 121 12.51 -11.12 -22.43
C ALA A 121 11.50 -9.97 -22.45
N ALA A 122 10.67 -9.84 -21.41
CA ALA A 122 9.71 -8.76 -21.23
C ALA A 122 10.39 -7.40 -21.04
N ILE A 123 11.46 -7.32 -20.25
CA ILE A 123 12.30 -6.12 -20.08
C ILE A 123 12.80 -5.65 -21.44
N ARG A 124 13.49 -6.53 -22.18
CA ARG A 124 14.03 -6.19 -23.51
C ARG A 124 12.94 -5.77 -24.50
N ALA A 125 11.74 -6.37 -24.42
CA ALA A 125 10.62 -5.99 -25.26
C ALA A 125 10.04 -4.62 -24.87
N GLY A 126 9.88 -4.36 -23.58
CA GLY A 126 9.41 -3.09 -23.04
C GLY A 126 10.36 -1.93 -23.37
N GLU A 127 11.68 -2.14 -23.24
CA GLU A 127 12.70 -1.16 -23.63
C GLU A 127 12.63 -0.80 -25.12
N ARG A 128 12.42 -1.79 -26.00
CA ARG A 128 12.26 -1.55 -27.44
C ARG A 128 10.95 -0.84 -27.78
N GLY A 129 9.90 -1.11 -27.00
CA GLY A 129 8.56 -0.55 -27.21
C GLY A 129 8.29 0.77 -26.48
N GLY A 130 9.19 1.20 -25.59
CA GLY A 130 8.97 2.37 -24.72
C GLY A 130 7.97 2.14 -23.59
N ASP A 131 7.61 0.89 -23.25
CA ASP A 131 6.73 0.58 -22.12
C ASP A 131 7.52 0.47 -20.82
N TRP A 132 8.00 1.62 -20.33
CA TRP A 132 8.84 1.70 -19.13
C TRP A 132 8.14 1.21 -17.86
N LEU A 133 6.81 1.27 -17.80
CA LEU A 133 6.06 0.77 -16.65
C LEU A 133 6.04 -0.77 -16.63
N ALA A 134 5.96 -1.42 -17.80
CA ALA A 134 6.15 -2.86 -17.89
C ALA A 134 7.57 -3.28 -17.52
N VAL A 135 8.60 -2.52 -17.96
CA VAL A 135 10.00 -2.77 -17.58
C VAL A 135 10.19 -2.62 -16.06
N GLU A 136 9.67 -1.54 -15.47
CA GLU A 136 9.74 -1.31 -14.01
C GLU A 136 9.17 -2.50 -13.22
N ARG A 137 7.99 -2.99 -13.62
CA ARG A 137 7.34 -4.13 -12.96
C ARG A 137 8.12 -5.42 -13.13
N ALA A 138 8.66 -5.67 -14.32
CA ALA A 138 9.43 -6.87 -14.58
C ALA A 138 10.76 -6.89 -13.79
N LEU A 139 11.42 -5.74 -13.64
CA LEU A 139 12.61 -5.59 -12.80
C LEU A 139 12.29 -5.76 -11.31
N ALA A 140 11.18 -5.19 -10.84
CA ALA A 140 10.73 -5.37 -9.46
C ALA A 140 10.45 -6.86 -9.16
N GLU A 141 9.73 -7.55 -10.05
CA GLU A 141 9.46 -8.99 -9.90
C GLU A 141 10.76 -9.82 -9.97
N ARG A 142 11.73 -9.45 -10.83
CA ARG A 142 13.04 -10.13 -10.90
C ARG A 142 13.78 -10.04 -9.57
N LEU A 143 13.74 -8.87 -8.93
CA LEU A 143 14.35 -8.65 -7.61
C LEU A 143 13.61 -9.42 -6.51
N ASP A 144 12.28 -9.51 -6.57
CA ASP A 144 11.49 -10.32 -5.62
C ASP A 144 11.79 -11.81 -5.72
N LEU A 145 12.11 -12.30 -6.92
CA LEU A 145 12.52 -13.69 -7.16
C LEU A 145 13.96 -13.97 -6.73
N SER A 146 14.84 -12.97 -6.80
CA SER A 146 16.25 -13.07 -6.43
C SER A 146 16.74 -11.77 -5.76
N PRO A 147 16.52 -11.59 -4.44
CA PRO A 147 16.86 -10.36 -3.72
C PRO A 147 18.35 -10.01 -3.75
N VAL A 148 19.22 -10.98 -4.04
CA VAL A 148 20.67 -10.80 -4.17
C VAL A 148 21.11 -10.28 -5.54
N ASP A 149 20.18 -10.11 -6.50
CA ASP A 149 20.45 -9.54 -7.82
C ASP A 149 20.64 -8.01 -7.72
N ALA A 150 21.84 -7.61 -7.29
CA ALA A 150 22.21 -6.20 -7.18
C ALA A 150 22.10 -5.45 -8.52
N ALA A 151 22.29 -6.14 -9.66
CA ALA A 151 22.17 -5.53 -10.97
C ALA A 151 20.72 -5.13 -11.27
N ALA A 152 19.73 -6.00 -10.97
CA ALA A 152 18.31 -5.64 -11.04
C ALA A 152 17.96 -4.45 -10.17
N GLY A 153 18.49 -4.41 -8.94
CA GLY A 153 18.27 -3.29 -8.02
C GLY A 153 18.77 -1.95 -8.59
N ILE A 154 19.99 -1.93 -9.13
CA ILE A 154 20.58 -0.72 -9.73
C ILE A 154 19.80 -0.30 -10.98
N GLU A 155 19.44 -1.25 -11.84
CA GLU A 155 18.67 -1.02 -13.06
C GLU A 155 17.28 -0.45 -12.75
N LEU A 156 16.58 -1.04 -11.77
CA LEU A 156 15.27 -0.58 -11.31
C LEU A 156 15.34 0.83 -10.72
N ALA A 157 16.33 1.13 -9.88
CA ALA A 157 16.51 2.46 -9.32
C ALA A 157 16.78 3.51 -10.41
N ALA A 158 17.67 3.20 -11.36
CA ALA A 158 17.97 4.09 -12.49
C ALA A 158 16.72 4.37 -13.35
N LEU A 159 15.94 3.33 -13.65
CA LEU A 159 14.68 3.45 -14.39
C LEU A 159 13.67 4.31 -13.61
N ARG A 160 13.52 4.07 -12.30
CA ARG A 160 12.60 4.83 -11.44
C ARG A 160 12.92 6.31 -11.36
N ALA A 161 14.19 6.65 -11.31
CA ALA A 161 14.65 8.03 -11.30
C ALA A 161 14.45 8.76 -12.64
N THR A 162 14.51 8.04 -13.77
CA THR A 162 14.68 8.67 -15.10
C THR A 162 13.53 8.44 -16.09
N ARG A 163 12.79 7.34 -15.96
CA ARG A 163 11.80 6.87 -16.95
C ARG A 163 10.44 6.52 -16.34
N SER A 164 10.35 6.25 -15.04
CA SER A 164 9.07 5.92 -14.42
C SER A 164 8.06 7.06 -14.61
N PRO A 165 6.87 6.76 -15.16
CA PRO A 165 5.99 7.81 -15.67
C PRO A 165 5.29 8.60 -14.56
N LEU A 166 5.29 9.91 -14.70
CA LEU A 166 4.44 10.83 -13.96
C LEU A 166 3.02 10.78 -14.53
N VAL A 167 2.01 10.90 -13.67
CA VAL A 167 0.61 11.05 -14.08
C VAL A 167 0.14 12.48 -13.82
N PHE A 168 -0.51 13.09 -14.80
CA PHE A 168 -1.02 14.45 -14.67
C PHE A 168 -2.21 14.71 -15.60
N ALA A 169 -2.97 15.75 -15.29
CA ALA A 169 -4.05 16.24 -16.13
C ALA A 169 -3.63 17.56 -16.82
N ARG A 170 -3.94 17.68 -18.12
CA ARG A 170 -3.75 18.91 -18.88
C ARG A 170 -4.96 19.14 -19.78
N HIS A 171 -5.62 20.29 -19.61
CA HIS A 171 -6.87 20.62 -20.29
C HIS A 171 -7.92 19.49 -20.19
N ASN A 172 -8.13 18.95 -18.97
CA ASN A 172 -9.04 17.85 -18.69
C ASN A 172 -8.74 16.51 -19.39
N VAL A 173 -7.53 16.33 -19.91
CA VAL A 173 -7.07 15.07 -20.51
C VAL A 173 -5.98 14.45 -19.61
N LEU A 174 -6.01 13.12 -19.45
CA LEU A 174 -5.02 12.38 -18.65
C LEU A 174 -3.79 12.03 -19.47
N TYR A 175 -2.61 12.35 -18.95
CA TYR A 175 -1.33 12.06 -19.58
C TYR A 175 -0.42 11.25 -18.67
N LEU A 176 0.49 10.52 -19.31
CA LEU A 176 1.72 10.02 -18.72
C LEU A 176 2.91 10.63 -19.44
N ALA A 177 3.99 10.91 -18.70
CA ALA A 177 5.27 11.31 -19.27
C ALA A 177 6.42 10.92 -18.34
N ALA A 178 7.62 10.76 -18.89
CA ALA A 178 8.82 10.62 -18.09
C ALA A 178 9.13 11.91 -17.31
N PRO A 179 9.93 11.84 -16.22
CA PRO A 179 10.31 13.01 -15.41
C PRO A 179 11.01 14.12 -16.19
N ASP A 180 11.72 13.78 -17.26
CA ASP A 180 12.39 14.71 -18.17
C ASP A 180 11.47 15.26 -19.27
N GLY A 181 10.17 14.96 -19.21
CA GLY A 181 9.16 15.34 -20.19
C GLY A 181 9.16 14.52 -21.48
N SER A 182 10.05 13.53 -21.62
CA SER A 182 10.00 12.58 -22.73
C SER A 182 8.86 11.57 -22.57
N ASP A 183 8.62 10.77 -23.61
CA ASP A 183 7.63 9.68 -23.61
C ASP A 183 6.21 10.12 -23.22
N GLU A 184 5.86 11.39 -23.48
CA GLU A 184 4.54 11.92 -23.21
C GLU A 184 3.48 11.26 -24.10
N ARG A 185 2.42 10.74 -23.47
CA ARG A 185 1.28 10.15 -24.16
C ARG A 185 -0.02 10.38 -23.43
N VAL A 186 -1.10 10.47 -24.22
CA VAL A 186 -2.47 10.48 -23.70
C VAL A 186 -2.80 9.08 -23.16
N VAL A 187 -3.39 9.04 -21.96
CA VAL A 187 -4.02 7.82 -21.39
C VAL A 187 -5.49 7.79 -21.75
N THR A 188 -6.20 8.89 -21.53
CA THR A 188 -7.62 9.02 -21.90
C THR A 188 -8.01 10.49 -22.02
N ASP A 189 -8.82 10.77 -23.04
CA ASP A 189 -9.56 12.01 -23.28
C ASP A 189 -11.08 11.74 -23.36
N ALA A 190 -11.51 10.51 -23.06
CA ALA A 190 -12.89 10.07 -23.20
C ALA A 190 -13.86 10.75 -22.22
N VAL A 191 -13.34 11.23 -21.08
CA VAL A 191 -14.05 11.98 -20.06
C VAL A 191 -13.15 13.10 -19.52
N PRO A 192 -13.70 14.22 -19.04
CA PRO A 192 -12.91 15.24 -18.35
C PRO A 192 -12.17 14.68 -17.13
N VAL A 193 -10.91 15.04 -16.95
CA VAL A 193 -10.05 14.49 -15.89
C VAL A 193 -9.52 15.57 -14.94
N ALA A 194 -9.71 15.33 -13.64
CA ALA A 194 -9.16 16.09 -12.52
C ALA A 194 -8.56 15.14 -11.45
N TRP A 195 -7.59 15.64 -10.67
CA TRP A 195 -6.96 14.94 -9.55
C TRP A 195 -6.64 13.44 -9.77
N PRO A 196 -5.76 13.11 -10.74
CA PRO A 196 -5.35 11.73 -10.94
C PRO A 196 -4.52 11.22 -9.74
N ALA A 197 -4.62 9.92 -9.45
CA ALA A 197 -3.90 9.23 -8.40
C ALA A 197 -3.55 7.80 -8.81
N TRP A 198 -2.26 7.45 -8.72
CA TRP A 198 -1.78 6.09 -8.93
C TRP A 198 -2.28 5.13 -7.84
N SER A 199 -2.68 3.91 -8.24
CA SER A 199 -2.74 2.80 -7.29
C SER A 199 -1.32 2.46 -6.79
N PRO A 200 -1.16 1.89 -5.57
CA PRO A 200 0.16 1.53 -5.05
C PRO A 200 0.97 0.61 -5.97
N ASP A 201 0.31 -0.34 -6.63
CA ASP A 201 0.91 -1.25 -7.62
C ASP A 201 1.06 -0.65 -9.03
N ARG A 202 0.64 0.61 -9.19
CA ARG A 202 0.63 1.40 -10.42
C ARG A 202 -0.16 0.75 -11.57
N ARG A 203 -1.03 -0.23 -11.30
CA ARG A 203 -1.87 -0.90 -12.31
C ARG A 203 -3.12 -0.12 -12.69
N TRP A 204 -3.48 0.85 -11.89
CA TRP A 204 -4.64 1.70 -12.10
C TRP A 204 -4.30 3.16 -11.83
N ILE A 205 -5.02 4.03 -12.51
CA ILE A 205 -5.07 5.46 -12.24
C ILE A 205 -6.52 5.78 -11.87
N ALA A 206 -6.75 6.23 -10.64
CA ALA A 206 -8.02 6.83 -10.24
C ALA A 206 -8.02 8.31 -10.59
N PHE A 207 -9.18 8.87 -10.93
CA PHE A 207 -9.32 10.30 -11.14
C PHE A 207 -10.77 10.73 -10.92
N LEU A 208 -10.96 12.02 -10.70
CA LEU A 208 -12.27 12.64 -10.61
C LEU A 208 -12.63 13.26 -11.96
N SER A 209 -13.85 13.05 -12.42
CA SER A 209 -14.43 13.75 -13.57
C SER A 209 -15.38 14.80 -13.05
N PRO A 210 -15.10 16.11 -13.26
CA PRO A 210 -16.03 17.18 -12.95
C PRO A 210 -17.40 16.88 -13.56
N ALA A 211 -18.47 16.96 -12.76
CA ALA A 211 -19.82 16.81 -13.28
C ALA A 211 -20.20 18.04 -14.10
N THR A 212 -20.93 17.85 -15.19
CA THR A 212 -21.52 18.94 -15.99
C THR A 212 -22.91 19.36 -15.50
N GLY A 213 -23.30 18.95 -14.28
CA GLY A 213 -24.65 19.09 -13.70
C GLY A 213 -24.81 20.23 -12.68
N GLU A 214 -25.88 20.20 -11.88
CA GLU A 214 -26.35 21.30 -11.03
C GLU A 214 -25.46 21.61 -9.80
N SER A 215 -24.72 20.63 -9.26
CA SER A 215 -23.82 20.86 -8.10
C SER A 215 -22.38 21.10 -8.55
N GLN A 216 -21.87 22.29 -8.25
CA GLN A 216 -20.49 22.69 -8.57
C GLN A 216 -19.41 21.90 -7.78
N TYR A 217 -19.80 21.28 -6.67
CA TYR A 217 -18.90 20.56 -5.75
C TYR A 217 -18.82 19.05 -6.01
N ALA A 218 -19.69 18.51 -6.85
CA ALA A 218 -19.78 17.08 -7.13
C ALA A 218 -18.95 16.68 -8.35
N ALA A 219 -18.32 15.51 -8.26
CA ALA A 219 -17.64 14.82 -9.35
C ALA A 219 -18.02 13.35 -9.38
N ALA A 220 -17.69 12.69 -10.49
CA ALA A 220 -17.71 11.25 -10.60
C ALA A 220 -16.30 10.67 -10.43
N LEU A 221 -16.17 9.53 -9.75
CA LEU A 221 -14.92 8.79 -9.61
C LEU A 221 -14.79 7.76 -10.75
N TYR A 222 -13.64 7.77 -11.40
CA TYR A 222 -13.27 6.82 -12.44
C TYR A 222 -11.94 6.15 -12.12
N VAL A 223 -11.71 4.99 -12.73
CA VAL A 223 -10.37 4.40 -12.86
C VAL A 223 -10.11 3.94 -14.28
N VAL A 224 -8.85 3.96 -14.69
CA VAL A 224 -8.37 3.54 -16.01
C VAL A 224 -7.03 2.81 -15.87
N ALA A 225 -6.74 1.88 -16.78
CA ALA A 225 -5.42 1.28 -16.87
C ALA A 225 -4.43 2.27 -17.50
N PRO A 226 -3.11 2.17 -17.24
CA PRO A 226 -2.12 3.14 -17.73
C PRO A 226 -1.97 3.14 -19.26
N ASP A 227 -2.41 2.09 -19.93
CA ASP A 227 -2.47 1.99 -21.39
C ASP A 227 -3.74 2.63 -22.00
N GLY A 228 -4.61 3.20 -21.16
CA GLY A 228 -5.89 3.82 -21.56
C GLY A 228 -7.05 2.83 -21.64
N THR A 229 -6.81 1.53 -21.46
CA THR A 229 -7.86 0.51 -21.50
C THR A 229 -8.61 0.44 -20.17
N ARG A 230 -9.73 -0.30 -20.17
CA ARG A 230 -10.50 -0.62 -18.95
C ARG A 230 -10.96 0.62 -18.16
N LEU A 231 -11.21 1.74 -18.84
CA LEU A 231 -11.86 2.90 -18.26
C LEU A 231 -13.21 2.48 -17.68
N ARG A 232 -13.44 2.76 -16.40
CA ARG A 232 -14.71 2.48 -15.73
C ARG A 232 -15.09 3.60 -14.76
N TRP A 233 -16.39 3.85 -14.69
CA TRP A 233 -17.02 4.65 -13.65
C TRP A 233 -17.17 3.81 -12.38
N LEU A 234 -16.92 4.40 -11.20
CA LEU A 234 -17.00 3.73 -9.90
C LEU A 234 -18.03 4.34 -8.95
N ALA A 235 -18.15 5.66 -8.90
CA ALA A 235 -19.06 6.35 -7.98
C ALA A 235 -19.47 7.74 -8.51
N ALA A 236 -20.61 8.24 -8.05
CA ALA A 236 -21.07 9.61 -8.26
C ALA A 236 -21.01 10.42 -6.95
N ASP A 237 -21.36 11.70 -7.03
CA ASP A 237 -21.50 12.60 -5.88
C ASP A 237 -20.26 12.68 -4.99
N VAL A 238 -19.09 12.63 -5.62
CA VAL A 238 -17.80 12.70 -4.95
C VAL A 238 -17.44 14.16 -4.72
N LEU A 239 -17.16 14.52 -3.47
CA LEU A 239 -16.76 15.88 -3.11
C LEU A 239 -15.42 16.23 -3.76
N ARG A 240 -15.42 17.33 -4.50
CA ARG A 240 -14.25 17.88 -5.18
C ARG A 240 -13.34 18.68 -4.24
N SER A 241 -12.82 18.04 -3.20
CA SER A 241 -11.92 18.69 -2.22
C SER A 241 -10.60 17.98 -2.00
N ARG A 242 -10.48 16.71 -2.44
CA ARG A 242 -9.25 15.91 -2.31
C ARG A 242 -9.18 14.83 -3.39
N TRP A 243 -7.95 14.40 -3.70
CA TRP A 243 -7.71 13.21 -4.52
C TRP A 243 -8.42 11.96 -3.96
N PRO A 244 -8.80 11.02 -4.84
CA PRO A 244 -9.14 9.67 -4.41
C PRO A 244 -7.96 9.01 -3.66
N ILE A 245 -8.24 8.29 -2.58
CA ILE A 245 -7.20 7.69 -1.73
C ILE A 245 -7.30 6.17 -1.82
N TRP A 246 -6.35 5.57 -2.52
CA TRP A 246 -6.25 4.11 -2.63
C TRP A 246 -5.97 3.47 -1.27
N SER A 247 -6.52 2.29 -1.03
CA SER A 247 -6.07 1.42 0.06
C SER A 247 -4.62 0.94 -0.20
N PRO A 248 -3.86 0.60 0.86
CA PRO A 248 -2.48 0.11 0.72
C PRO A 248 -2.36 -1.13 -0.21
N ASP A 249 -3.38 -1.98 -0.21
CA ASP A 249 -3.48 -3.17 -1.07
C ASP A 249 -3.91 -2.86 -2.53
N GLY A 250 -4.29 -1.62 -2.84
CA GLY A 250 -4.74 -1.20 -4.17
C GLY A 250 -6.12 -1.73 -4.60
N THR A 251 -6.88 -2.35 -3.71
CA THR A 251 -8.17 -2.99 -4.02
C THR A 251 -9.39 -2.08 -3.81
N ARG A 252 -9.23 -1.02 -3.02
CA ARG A 252 -10.32 -0.12 -2.60
C ARG A 252 -9.89 1.33 -2.76
N ILE A 253 -10.86 2.22 -2.91
CA ILE A 253 -10.64 3.67 -2.96
C ILE A 253 -11.54 4.34 -1.93
N LEU A 254 -10.95 5.20 -1.11
CA LEU A 254 -11.65 6.07 -0.16
C LEU A 254 -11.92 7.44 -0.79
N TYR A 255 -13.11 7.96 -0.57
CA TYR A 255 -13.54 9.28 -1.03
C TYR A 255 -14.56 9.90 -0.06
N THR A 256 -14.76 11.21 -0.18
CA THR A 256 -15.81 11.93 0.55
C THR A 256 -17.02 12.09 -0.37
N SER A 257 -18.20 11.70 0.10
CA SER A 257 -19.48 11.75 -0.61
C SER A 257 -20.29 12.96 -0.17
N VAL A 258 -20.88 13.66 -1.14
CA VAL A 258 -21.90 14.70 -0.95
C VAL A 258 -23.28 14.22 -1.40
N ALA A 259 -23.46 12.91 -1.58
CA ALA A 259 -24.76 12.34 -1.90
C ALA A 259 -25.80 12.74 -0.84
N GLY A 260 -26.81 13.50 -1.26
CA GLY A 260 -27.86 14.02 -0.38
C GLY A 260 -27.53 15.32 0.36
N PHE A 261 -26.40 15.98 0.06
CA PHE A 261 -26.10 17.33 0.55
C PHE A 261 -26.83 18.37 -0.31
N GLU A 262 -27.67 19.21 0.30
CA GLU A 262 -28.43 20.28 -0.36
C GLU A 262 -27.74 21.64 -0.15
N GLU A 263 -27.31 22.27 -1.25
CA GLU A 263 -26.54 23.53 -1.26
C GLU A 263 -27.39 24.76 -0.87
N SER A 264 -28.70 24.72 -1.07
CA SER A 264 -29.56 25.86 -0.83
C SER A 264 -29.88 25.99 0.65
N GLY A 265 -29.34 27.03 1.28
CA GLY A 265 -29.66 27.51 2.64
C GLY A 265 -31.10 27.99 2.83
N THR A 266 -32.07 27.21 2.36
CA THR A 266 -33.50 27.36 2.62
C THR A 266 -33.82 26.76 3.99
N GLY A 267 -33.11 27.18 5.04
CA GLY A 267 -33.48 26.96 6.45
C GLY A 267 -33.84 25.52 6.82
N GLY A 268 -33.17 24.53 6.21
CA GLY A 268 -33.37 23.09 6.41
C GLY A 268 -32.07 22.37 6.80
N ASP A 269 -32.16 21.06 7.02
CA ASP A 269 -30.99 20.19 7.23
C ASP A 269 -30.15 20.13 5.93
N PRO A 270 -28.86 20.52 5.92
CA PRO A 270 -28.03 20.51 4.71
C PRO A 270 -27.80 19.12 4.13
N GLY A 271 -28.24 18.06 4.81
CA GLY A 271 -28.01 16.68 4.43
C GLY A 271 -26.73 16.12 5.05
N THR A 272 -26.09 15.16 4.39
CA THR A 272 -24.93 14.47 4.97
C THR A 272 -23.72 14.52 4.05
N ILE A 273 -22.55 14.86 4.63
CA ILE A 273 -21.26 14.55 4.03
C ILE A 273 -20.71 13.30 4.73
N SER A 274 -20.38 12.26 3.97
CA SER A 274 -19.89 10.99 4.53
C SER A 274 -18.60 10.54 3.87
N THR A 275 -17.82 9.75 4.60
CA THR A 275 -16.63 9.10 4.06
C THR A 275 -17.02 7.70 3.59
N ARG A 276 -16.81 7.43 2.29
CA ARG A 276 -17.16 6.17 1.64
C ARG A 276 -15.94 5.47 1.07
N MET A 277 -16.05 4.16 0.92
CA MET A 277 -15.11 3.36 0.14
C MET A 277 -15.81 2.61 -0.98
N VAL A 278 -15.13 2.44 -2.10
CA VAL A 278 -15.58 1.59 -3.21
C VAL A 278 -14.56 0.50 -3.48
N GLU A 279 -15.03 -0.73 -3.65
CA GLU A 279 -14.20 -1.84 -4.12
C GLU A 279 -14.00 -1.73 -5.63
N VAL A 280 -12.74 -1.77 -6.03
CA VAL A 280 -12.34 -1.49 -7.41
C VAL A 280 -12.78 -2.60 -8.34
N ALA A 281 -12.69 -3.87 -7.91
CA ALA A 281 -13.03 -5.03 -8.74
C ALA A 281 -14.54 -5.16 -9.02
N THR A 282 -15.37 -4.89 -8.02
CA THR A 282 -16.82 -5.17 -8.03
C THR A 282 -17.67 -3.91 -8.20
N GLY A 283 -17.14 -2.73 -7.88
CA GLY A 283 -17.89 -1.48 -7.78
C GLY A 283 -18.77 -1.39 -6.54
N VAL A 284 -18.62 -2.31 -5.56
CA VAL A 284 -19.41 -2.28 -4.33
C VAL A 284 -18.99 -1.09 -3.47
N GLU A 285 -19.91 -0.16 -3.25
CA GLU A 285 -19.74 0.97 -2.34
C GLU A 285 -20.10 0.59 -0.89
N THR A 286 -19.40 1.19 0.06
CA THR A 286 -19.66 1.05 1.48
C THR A 286 -19.51 2.40 2.16
N ASP A 287 -20.56 2.82 2.85
CA ASP A 287 -20.49 3.98 3.75
C ASP A 287 -19.79 3.60 5.06
N LEU A 288 -18.87 4.45 5.51
CA LEU A 288 -18.13 4.25 6.76
C LEU A 288 -18.66 5.11 7.90
N THR A 289 -19.39 6.19 7.63
CA THR A 289 -19.65 7.23 8.64
C THR A 289 -21.11 7.66 8.76
N THR A 290 -21.96 7.46 7.77
CA THR A 290 -23.38 7.83 7.88
C THR A 290 -24.05 7.19 9.10
N GLY A 291 -24.74 8.00 9.91
CA GLY A 291 -25.45 7.54 11.12
C GLY A 291 -24.55 7.28 12.34
N THR A 292 -23.24 7.49 12.22
CA THR A 292 -22.28 7.40 13.34
C THR A 292 -21.44 8.67 13.47
N ALA A 293 -21.15 9.34 12.35
CA ALA A 293 -20.34 10.54 12.22
C ALA A 293 -20.80 11.32 10.97
N ASP A 294 -21.85 12.12 11.12
CA ASP A 294 -22.31 13.00 10.05
C ASP A 294 -21.28 14.12 9.84
N TYR A 295 -21.04 14.50 8.58
CA TYR A 295 -20.00 15.46 8.17
C TYR A 295 -18.57 14.98 8.45
N ALA A 296 -18.32 13.72 8.12
CA ALA A 296 -17.00 13.11 8.20
C ALA A 296 -16.29 13.13 6.84
N GLY A 297 -15.09 13.73 6.80
CA GLY A 297 -14.27 13.85 5.60
C GLY A 297 -12.78 13.66 5.89
N ALA A 298 -11.95 14.00 4.90
CA ALA A 298 -10.49 13.95 4.98
C ALA A 298 -9.90 12.59 5.41
N GLY A 299 -10.61 11.49 5.09
CA GLY A 299 -10.23 10.15 5.49
C GLY A 299 -8.83 9.72 5.03
N THR A 300 -8.18 8.84 5.79
CA THR A 300 -6.89 8.23 5.43
C THR A 300 -6.78 6.80 5.94
N TRP A 301 -6.07 5.94 5.22
CA TRP A 301 -5.88 4.54 5.57
C TRP A 301 -4.76 4.36 6.60
N SER A 302 -4.92 3.40 7.50
CA SER A 302 -3.77 2.83 8.20
C SER A 302 -2.87 2.06 7.22
N PRO A 303 -1.56 1.96 7.46
CA PRO A 303 -0.61 1.27 6.56
C PRO A 303 -0.97 -0.19 6.25
N ASP A 304 -1.62 -0.88 7.20
CA ASP A 304 -2.08 -2.25 7.06
C ASP A 304 -3.44 -2.38 6.33
N GLY A 305 -4.09 -1.26 6.00
CA GLY A 305 -5.39 -1.23 5.32
C GLY A 305 -6.57 -1.71 6.16
N ARG A 306 -6.40 -1.89 7.49
CA ARG A 306 -7.44 -2.42 8.40
C ARG A 306 -8.28 -1.34 9.06
N ARG A 307 -7.77 -0.11 9.14
CA ARG A 307 -8.41 1.03 9.81
C ARG A 307 -8.44 2.25 8.90
N VAL A 308 -9.40 3.13 9.15
CA VAL A 308 -9.51 4.43 8.49
C VAL A 308 -9.65 5.51 9.56
N ALA A 309 -8.83 6.56 9.47
CA ALA A 309 -8.98 7.75 10.31
C ALA A 309 -9.74 8.82 9.52
N VAL A 310 -10.71 9.47 10.15
CA VAL A 310 -11.55 10.52 9.55
C VAL A 310 -11.59 11.74 10.47
N VAL A 311 -11.81 12.91 9.87
CA VAL A 311 -12.14 14.13 10.60
C VAL A 311 -13.65 14.30 10.56
N VAL A 312 -14.27 14.46 11.73
CA VAL A 312 -15.70 14.74 11.87
C VAL A 312 -15.87 16.19 12.28
N ARG A 313 -16.80 16.90 11.65
CA ARG A 313 -17.06 18.31 11.97
C ARG A 313 -18.54 18.50 12.27
N PRO A 314 -18.91 18.78 13.53
CA PRO A 314 -20.32 19.00 13.85
C PRO A 314 -20.84 20.21 13.07
N PHE A 315 -21.94 20.00 12.35
CA PHE A 315 -22.65 21.08 11.69
C PHE A 315 -23.45 21.86 12.75
N VAL A 316 -23.23 23.18 12.83
CA VAL A 316 -23.97 24.04 13.76
C VAL A 316 -24.90 24.94 12.95
N PRO A 317 -26.23 24.71 12.97
CA PRO A 317 -27.18 25.55 12.27
C PRO A 317 -27.29 26.91 12.98
N THR A 318 -26.46 27.87 12.56
CA THR A 318 -26.59 29.29 12.92
C THR A 318 -27.09 30.08 11.70
N VAL A 319 -27.42 31.37 11.90
CA VAL A 319 -28.00 32.28 10.88
C VAL A 319 -27.15 32.40 9.59
N THR A 320 -25.90 31.92 9.61
CA THR A 320 -24.97 31.89 8.47
C THR A 320 -24.61 30.48 7.96
N GLU A 321 -25.24 29.39 8.46
CA GLU A 321 -24.99 27.99 8.04
C GLU A 321 -23.50 27.64 7.92
N THR A 322 -22.74 27.86 9.00
CA THR A 322 -21.29 27.63 9.03
C THR A 322 -20.92 26.35 9.79
N PHE A 323 -19.97 25.58 9.24
CA PHE A 323 -19.29 24.52 10.00
C PHE A 323 -18.50 25.12 11.17
N ASP A 324 -18.67 24.58 12.38
CA ASP A 324 -17.79 24.92 13.49
C ASP A 324 -16.50 24.10 13.37
N LEU A 325 -15.52 24.69 12.69
CA LEU A 325 -14.20 24.07 12.54
C LEU A 325 -13.54 23.88 13.91
N GLY A 326 -13.78 24.74 14.89
CA GLY A 326 -13.18 24.66 16.22
C GLY A 326 -13.53 23.39 17.00
N GLN A 327 -14.68 22.76 16.70
CA GLN A 327 -15.19 21.56 17.37
C GLN A 327 -14.93 20.26 16.59
N SER A 328 -13.89 20.21 15.75
CA SER A 328 -13.55 19.01 14.99
C SER A 328 -13.12 17.84 15.87
N GLU A 329 -13.50 16.62 15.50
CA GLU A 329 -13.06 15.38 16.13
C GLU A 329 -12.24 14.53 15.14
N ILE A 330 -11.33 13.72 15.67
CA ILE A 330 -10.62 12.70 14.89
C ILE A 330 -11.13 11.34 15.35
N ARG A 331 -11.62 10.53 14.41
CA ARG A 331 -12.14 9.18 14.70
C ARG A 331 -11.42 8.13 13.88
N ILE A 332 -11.15 6.99 14.51
CA ILE A 332 -10.57 5.80 13.89
C ILE A 332 -11.65 4.73 13.79
N ILE A 333 -11.83 4.20 12.58
CA ILE A 333 -12.82 3.18 12.23
C ILE A 333 -12.08 1.89 11.94
N ASP A 334 -12.40 0.82 12.66
CA ASP A 334 -11.93 -0.53 12.36
C ASP A 334 -12.86 -1.19 11.33
N LEU A 335 -12.30 -1.64 10.21
CA LEU A 335 -13.12 -2.12 9.09
C LEU A 335 -13.69 -3.52 9.30
N ALA A 336 -13.07 -4.33 10.15
CA ALA A 336 -13.52 -5.69 10.42
C ALA A 336 -14.69 -5.71 11.41
N THR A 337 -14.60 -4.88 12.45
CA THR A 337 -15.58 -4.82 13.54
C THR A 337 -16.61 -3.71 13.37
N ARG A 338 -16.34 -2.73 12.50
CA ARG A 338 -17.06 -1.44 12.41
C ARG A 338 -17.02 -0.63 13.71
N GLY A 339 -16.10 -0.93 14.61
CA GLY A 339 -15.88 -0.15 15.82
C GLY A 339 -15.32 1.23 15.48
N VAL A 340 -15.84 2.26 16.15
CA VAL A 340 -15.40 3.65 16.02
C VAL A 340 -14.82 4.12 17.35
N ARG A 341 -13.65 4.76 17.31
CA ARG A 341 -12.97 5.33 18.48
C ARG A 341 -12.51 6.74 18.19
N GLU A 342 -12.90 7.70 19.03
CA GLU A 342 -12.36 9.05 19.01
C GLU A 342 -10.92 9.06 19.57
N VAL A 343 -10.06 9.90 19.01
CA VAL A 343 -8.68 10.12 19.46
C VAL A 343 -8.42 11.61 19.65
N ALA A 344 -7.55 11.95 20.60
CA ALA A 344 -7.20 13.34 20.88
C ALA A 344 -8.41 14.22 21.25
N ALA A 345 -9.38 13.64 21.94
CA ALA A 345 -10.70 14.23 22.23
C ALA A 345 -10.63 15.70 22.69
N GLY A 346 -11.02 16.61 21.79
CA GLY A 346 -11.01 18.08 22.00
C GLY A 346 -9.63 18.72 22.19
N ARG A 347 -8.53 17.97 22.07
CA ARG A 347 -7.15 18.46 22.27
C ARG A 347 -6.48 18.97 20.99
N LEU A 348 -7.11 18.76 19.83
CA LEU A 348 -6.69 19.27 18.53
C LEU A 348 -7.85 20.01 17.85
N PRO A 349 -7.99 21.33 18.05
CA PRO A 349 -9.05 22.11 17.43
C PRO A 349 -8.83 22.23 15.92
N ALA A 350 -9.91 22.45 15.16
CA ALA A 350 -9.85 22.77 13.73
C ALA A 350 -8.99 21.83 12.87
N SER A 351 -9.06 20.54 13.18
CA SER A 351 -8.48 19.46 12.39
C SER A 351 -8.97 19.53 10.94
N TRP A 352 -8.02 19.63 10.01
CA TRP A 352 -8.29 19.87 8.59
C TRP A 352 -8.05 18.63 7.72
N LYS A 353 -6.84 18.09 7.77
CA LYS A 353 -6.43 16.92 6.98
C LYS A 353 -5.60 15.97 7.86
N LEU A 354 -5.64 14.67 7.51
CA LEU A 354 -4.91 13.61 8.18
C LEU A 354 -3.95 12.87 7.23
N SER A 355 -2.82 12.42 7.79
CA SER A 355 -1.88 11.49 7.16
C SER A 355 -1.44 10.45 8.20
N TRP A 356 -1.47 9.16 7.86
CA TRP A 356 -1.02 8.11 8.78
C TRP A 356 0.48 7.92 8.67
N ALA A 357 1.17 7.74 9.79
CA ALA A 357 2.59 7.35 9.77
C ALA A 357 2.75 5.91 9.24
N PRO A 358 3.78 5.60 8.44
CA PRO A 358 4.08 4.26 7.93
C PRO A 358 4.19 3.17 9.01
N SER A 359 4.63 3.55 10.21
CA SER A 359 4.68 2.70 11.41
C SER A 359 3.30 2.22 11.89
N GLY A 360 2.23 2.93 11.54
CA GLY A 360 0.86 2.59 11.93
C GLY A 360 0.46 3.03 13.35
N ASP A 361 1.39 3.60 14.11
CA ASP A 361 1.22 4.00 15.52
C ASP A 361 0.95 5.50 15.71
N ALA A 362 1.05 6.33 14.67
CA ALA A 362 0.86 7.77 14.77
C ALA A 362 0.05 8.35 13.59
N LEU A 363 -0.63 9.47 13.86
CA LEU A 363 -1.27 10.33 12.86
C LEU A 363 -0.57 11.68 12.81
N PHE A 364 -0.38 12.21 11.62
CA PHE A 364 -0.06 13.61 11.41
C PHE A 364 -1.35 14.37 11.12
N VAL A 365 -1.55 15.45 11.86
CA VAL A 365 -2.78 16.23 11.87
C VAL A 365 -2.43 17.66 11.48
N LEU A 366 -2.98 18.12 10.36
CA LEU A 366 -2.93 19.52 9.97
C LEU A 366 -4.15 20.22 10.53
N THR A 367 -3.97 21.29 11.31
CA THR A 367 -5.05 22.11 11.87
C THR A 367 -5.06 23.52 11.27
N LEU A 368 -6.22 24.18 11.32
CA LEU A 368 -6.37 25.60 11.03
C LEU A 368 -6.35 26.39 12.34
N THR A 369 -5.86 27.63 12.34
CA THR A 369 -5.89 28.51 13.52
C THR A 369 -6.98 29.60 13.40
N GLU A 370 -7.40 30.19 14.53
CA GLU A 370 -8.73 30.75 14.84
C GLU A 370 -9.36 31.84 13.94
N ASP A 371 -8.69 32.43 12.95
CA ASP A 371 -9.28 33.47 12.06
C ASP A 371 -10.08 32.89 10.86
N ALA A 372 -10.57 31.66 10.99
CA ALA A 372 -11.28 30.89 9.97
C ALA A 372 -12.68 31.43 9.61
N SER A 373 -13.15 32.51 10.25
CA SER A 373 -14.43 33.17 9.92
C SER A 373 -14.41 33.90 8.57
N SER A 374 -13.24 34.11 7.97
CA SER A 374 -13.07 34.97 6.78
C SER A 374 -12.58 34.26 5.50
N MET A 375 -12.49 32.92 5.48
CA MET A 375 -11.85 32.15 4.39
C MET A 375 -10.40 32.62 4.08
N ARG A 376 -9.74 33.29 5.03
CA ARG A 376 -8.31 33.59 4.98
C ARG A 376 -7.56 32.52 5.75
N PHE A 377 -6.87 31.66 5.02
CA PHE A 377 -6.15 30.50 5.55
C PHE A 377 -4.74 30.87 6.02
N ASP A 378 -4.61 31.97 6.77
CA ASP A 378 -3.31 32.63 6.92
C ASP A 378 -2.33 31.87 7.87
N THR A 379 -2.80 30.94 8.70
CA THR A 379 -1.95 30.17 9.62
C THR A 379 -2.47 28.75 9.87
N THR A 380 -1.60 27.76 9.62
CA THR A 380 -1.85 26.31 9.83
C THR A 380 -0.80 25.74 10.78
N ALA A 381 -1.15 24.71 11.53
CA ALA A 381 -0.20 23.99 12.38
C ALA A 381 -0.16 22.49 12.07
N LEU A 382 0.99 21.87 12.30
CA LEU A 382 1.20 20.44 12.06
C LEU A 382 1.55 19.74 13.37
N TYR A 383 0.74 18.76 13.74
CA TYR A 383 0.91 17.94 14.92
C TYR A 383 1.17 16.48 14.56
N ARG A 384 1.92 15.79 15.42
CA ARG A 384 2.03 14.33 15.47
C ARG A 384 1.27 13.83 16.70
N LEU A 385 0.29 12.96 16.47
CA LEU A 385 -0.52 12.30 17.47
C LEU A 385 -0.13 10.82 17.57
N ASP A 386 0.40 10.40 18.71
CA ASP A 386 0.64 8.99 19.03
C ASP A 386 -0.67 8.28 19.34
N LEU A 387 -0.98 7.15 18.71
CA LEU A 387 -2.29 6.50 18.82
C LEU A 387 -2.46 5.60 20.05
N GLY A 388 -1.35 5.23 20.71
CA GLY A 388 -1.36 4.38 21.89
C GLY A 388 -1.46 5.18 23.18
N SER A 389 -0.63 6.21 23.30
CA SER A 389 -0.57 7.12 24.44
C SER A 389 -1.49 8.34 24.28
N GLU A 390 -1.88 8.65 23.05
CA GLU A 390 -2.53 9.91 22.68
C GLU A 390 -1.71 11.17 23.03
N ALA A 391 -0.39 11.02 23.16
CA ALA A 391 0.52 12.15 23.25
C ALA A 391 0.48 12.96 21.94
N ILE A 392 0.48 14.28 22.07
CA ILE A 392 0.48 15.22 20.96
C ILE A 392 1.82 15.96 21.00
N GLU A 393 2.53 15.89 19.89
CA GLU A 393 3.77 16.60 19.64
C GLU A 393 3.51 17.65 18.56
N GLU A 394 3.88 18.89 18.81
CA GLU A 394 3.80 19.96 17.82
C GLU A 394 5.07 19.94 16.96
N ILE A 395 4.88 19.71 15.65
CA ILE A 395 5.98 19.61 14.68
C ILE A 395 6.27 20.96 14.06
N GLU A 396 5.22 21.73 13.74
CA GLU A 396 5.32 23.09 13.23
C GLU A 396 4.38 24.01 14.01
N ASP A 397 4.94 25.10 14.53
CA ASP A 397 4.25 26.14 15.29
C ASP A 397 3.96 27.35 14.39
N GLY A 398 2.68 27.70 14.25
CA GLY A 398 2.24 29.01 13.75
C GLY A 398 2.79 29.43 12.39
N ALA A 399 3.23 28.49 11.56
CA ALA A 399 3.82 28.79 10.26
C ALA A 399 2.72 29.09 9.22
N THR A 400 3.02 30.03 8.33
CA THR A 400 2.16 30.33 7.18
C THR A 400 2.16 29.13 6.22
N ASP A 401 0.97 28.62 5.88
CA ASP A 401 0.77 27.63 4.80
C ASP A 401 1.64 26.36 4.88
N VAL A 402 1.44 25.57 5.94
CA VAL A 402 2.01 24.23 6.13
C VAL A 402 1.16 23.18 5.42
N THR A 403 1.82 22.25 4.72
CA THR A 403 1.13 21.12 4.08
C THR A 403 1.22 19.84 4.90
N LEU A 404 0.34 18.86 4.60
CA LEU A 404 0.48 17.53 5.19
C LEU A 404 1.77 16.85 4.73
N PRO A 405 2.43 16.08 5.62
CA PRO A 405 3.57 15.26 5.24
C PRO A 405 3.19 14.19 4.22
N VAL A 406 4.00 14.12 3.15
CA VAL A 406 4.00 13.04 2.18
C VAL A 406 5.21 12.15 2.47
N TRP A 407 4.95 10.90 2.79
CA TRP A 407 5.98 9.92 3.13
C TRP A 407 6.75 9.47 1.89
N SER A 408 8.05 9.31 2.08
CA SER A 408 8.92 8.61 1.15
C SER A 408 8.47 7.15 1.01
N PRO A 409 8.73 6.50 -0.14
CA PRO A 409 8.26 5.14 -0.39
C PRO A 409 8.79 4.08 0.59
N ASP A 410 9.95 4.32 1.22
CA ASP A 410 10.51 3.46 2.26
C ASP A 410 9.90 3.73 3.66
N GLY A 411 9.10 4.78 3.79
CA GLY A 411 8.42 5.18 5.02
C GLY A 411 9.32 5.80 6.08
N ARG A 412 10.60 6.04 5.78
CA ARG A 412 11.59 6.52 6.77
C ARG A 412 11.55 8.03 6.96
N ARG A 413 11.18 8.76 5.91
CA ARG A 413 11.16 10.23 5.89
C ARG A 413 9.85 10.76 5.33
N ALA A 414 9.45 11.93 5.76
CA ALA A 414 8.34 12.68 5.18
C ALA A 414 8.82 14.03 4.66
N ALA A 415 8.22 14.51 3.58
CA ALA A 415 8.41 15.86 3.08
C ALA A 415 7.11 16.65 3.14
N TYR A 416 7.18 17.90 3.56
CA TYR A 416 6.09 18.87 3.56
C TYR A 416 6.60 20.27 3.23
N VAL A 417 5.69 21.16 2.87
CA VAL A 417 6.00 22.54 2.46
C VAL A 417 5.57 23.48 3.58
N VAL A 418 6.36 24.53 3.78
CA VAL A 418 6.13 25.64 4.70
C VAL A 418 6.39 26.96 3.98
N ASP A 419 5.56 27.98 4.25
CA ASP A 419 5.63 29.34 3.67
C ASP A 419 5.67 29.36 2.13
N PHE A 420 5.10 28.34 1.48
CA PHE A 420 5.19 28.06 0.04
C PHE A 420 6.61 27.99 -0.55
N ARG A 421 7.69 28.07 0.23
CA ARG A 421 9.06 28.21 -0.30
C ARG A 421 10.06 27.28 0.35
N THR A 422 9.71 26.71 1.49
CA THR A 422 10.61 25.84 2.24
C THR A 422 10.04 24.43 2.19
N VAL A 423 10.83 23.48 1.70
CA VAL A 423 10.52 22.06 1.84
C VAL A 423 11.26 21.54 3.05
N ARG A 424 10.53 20.98 4.00
CA ARG A 424 11.08 20.35 5.20
C ARG A 424 10.98 18.85 5.12
N PHE A 425 12.01 18.20 5.63
CA PHE A 425 12.14 16.76 5.72
C PHE A 425 12.09 16.38 7.20
N TRP A 426 11.08 15.59 7.53
CA TRP A 426 10.91 15.03 8.86
C TRP A 426 11.33 13.56 8.88
N SER A 427 11.99 13.17 9.96
CA SER A 427 12.38 11.81 10.30
C SER A 427 12.29 11.65 11.82
N ALA A 428 11.93 10.46 12.28
CA ALA A 428 12.00 10.16 13.71
C ALA A 428 13.44 9.98 14.21
N ASP A 429 14.33 9.50 13.33
CA ASP A 429 15.69 9.07 13.67
C ASP A 429 16.77 10.09 13.27
N GLU A 430 16.44 11.02 12.39
CA GLU A 430 17.38 11.97 11.79
C GLU A 430 16.96 13.41 12.08
N PRO A 431 17.93 14.34 12.22
CA PRO A 431 17.61 15.75 12.39
C PRO A 431 16.84 16.30 11.19
N SER A 432 15.92 17.23 11.46
CA SER A 432 15.15 17.92 10.42
C SER A 432 16.09 18.62 9.43
N ARG A 433 15.84 18.41 8.13
CA ARG A 433 16.52 19.10 7.05
C ARG A 433 15.54 20.00 6.32
N GLU A 434 15.97 21.17 5.89
CA GLU A 434 15.15 22.09 5.11
C GLU A 434 15.88 22.57 3.87
N VAL A 435 15.11 22.79 2.81
CA VAL A 435 15.59 23.33 1.53
C VAL A 435 14.68 24.51 1.17
N ARG A 436 15.27 25.70 1.11
CA ARG A 436 14.58 26.91 0.69
C ARG A 436 14.78 27.16 -0.79
N LEU A 437 13.68 27.43 -1.47
CA LEU A 437 13.61 27.54 -2.92
C LEU A 437 13.28 28.97 -3.34
N GLU A 438 13.63 29.34 -4.57
CA GLU A 438 13.57 30.74 -5.05
C GLU A 438 12.15 31.26 -5.35
N GLY A 439 11.18 30.37 -5.62
CA GLY A 439 9.79 30.73 -5.97
C GLY A 439 8.74 30.11 -5.04
N PRO A 440 7.47 30.53 -5.09
CA PRO A 440 6.39 29.84 -4.40
C PRO A 440 6.03 28.52 -5.10
N PHE A 441 5.76 27.49 -4.31
CA PHE A 441 5.32 26.16 -4.74
C PHE A 441 3.88 25.93 -4.30
N TYR A 442 3.23 25.02 -5.00
CA TYR A 442 1.90 24.54 -4.66
C TYR A 442 1.96 23.40 -3.65
N GLU A 443 0.83 23.11 -2.97
CA GLU A 443 0.77 22.20 -1.80
C GLU A 443 1.20 20.73 -2.05
N ALA A 444 1.52 20.33 -3.28
CA ALA A 444 1.67 18.93 -3.65
C ALA A 444 3.12 18.50 -3.78
N VAL A 445 3.59 17.74 -2.81
CA VAL A 445 4.84 16.98 -2.87
C VAL A 445 4.57 15.59 -3.43
N SER A 446 5.44 15.08 -4.30
CA SER A 446 5.39 13.66 -4.73
C SER A 446 6.79 13.06 -4.81
N TRP A 447 6.99 11.93 -4.15
CA TRP A 447 8.26 11.20 -4.21
C TRP A 447 8.33 10.34 -5.46
N SER A 448 9.51 10.26 -6.05
CA SER A 448 9.88 9.20 -6.99
C SER A 448 9.73 7.81 -6.36
N PRO A 449 9.47 6.75 -7.14
CA PRO A 449 9.25 5.41 -6.60
C PRO A 449 10.45 4.79 -5.88
N ASP A 450 11.66 5.25 -6.16
CA ASP A 450 12.89 4.85 -5.47
C ASP A 450 13.20 5.74 -4.26
N GLY A 451 12.42 6.80 -4.01
CA GLY A 451 12.63 7.76 -2.93
C GLY A 451 13.83 8.69 -3.14
N SER A 452 14.50 8.66 -4.29
CA SER A 452 15.74 9.43 -4.53
C SER A 452 15.47 10.86 -5.01
N ARG A 453 14.24 11.15 -5.41
CA ARG A 453 13.81 12.44 -5.97
C ARG A 453 12.44 12.86 -5.45
N ILE A 454 12.23 14.17 -5.38
CA ILE A 454 10.94 14.79 -5.09
C ILE A 454 10.54 15.68 -6.25
N LEU A 455 9.26 15.59 -6.61
CA LEU A 455 8.58 16.44 -7.56
C LEU A 455 7.84 17.56 -6.81
N LEU A 456 8.10 18.81 -7.22
CA LEU A 456 7.47 20.00 -6.68
C LEU A 456 6.86 20.86 -7.81
N PRO A 457 5.55 21.13 -7.79
CA PRO A 457 4.89 22.04 -8.71
C PRO A 457 5.12 23.50 -8.33
N VAL A 458 5.69 24.27 -9.25
CA VAL A 458 5.99 25.71 -9.09
C VAL A 458 4.83 26.54 -9.62
N ALA A 459 4.45 27.58 -8.87
CA ALA A 459 3.49 28.58 -9.28
C ALA A 459 4.18 29.70 -10.08
N GLU A 460 4.40 29.52 -11.38
CA GLU A 460 4.77 30.63 -12.27
C GLU A 460 3.51 31.18 -12.97
N SER A 461 3.42 32.51 -13.09
CA SER A 461 2.21 33.26 -13.47
C SER A 461 1.69 33.06 -14.91
N ALA A 462 2.18 32.04 -15.64
CA ALA A 462 1.64 31.63 -16.94
C ALA A 462 2.02 30.20 -17.36
N ARG A 463 2.80 29.47 -16.57
CA ARG A 463 3.29 28.12 -16.88
C ARG A 463 3.47 27.35 -15.57
N SER A 464 3.12 26.07 -15.57
CA SER A 464 3.59 25.20 -14.50
C SER A 464 4.97 24.69 -14.85
N SER A 465 5.92 24.88 -13.95
CA SER A 465 7.23 24.25 -13.98
C SER A 465 7.27 23.20 -12.87
N LEU A 466 7.96 22.09 -13.11
CA LEU A 466 8.25 21.10 -12.08
C LEU A 466 9.69 21.26 -11.63
N VAL A 467 9.95 21.13 -10.34
CA VAL A 467 11.29 21.00 -9.79
C VAL A 467 11.49 19.57 -9.33
N LEU A 468 12.59 18.98 -9.79
CA LEU A 468 13.13 17.73 -9.27
C LEU A 468 14.24 18.04 -8.29
N MET A 469 14.02 17.66 -7.03
CA MET A 469 15.04 17.73 -6.00
C MET A 469 15.62 16.33 -5.78
N THR A 470 16.94 16.19 -5.87
CA THR A 470 17.61 14.93 -5.51
C THR A 470 17.71 14.86 -3.99
N ASP A 471 17.12 13.82 -3.43
CA ASP A 471 17.15 13.57 -2.01
C ASP A 471 18.60 13.51 -1.47
N GLY A 472 18.80 14.01 -0.25
CA GLY A 472 20.12 14.22 0.34
C GLY A 472 20.91 15.42 -0.22
N THR A 473 20.42 16.12 -1.24
CA THR A 473 21.09 17.30 -1.85
C THR A 473 20.16 18.50 -1.99
N ASP A 474 20.71 19.71 -2.03
CA ASP A 474 19.92 20.93 -2.28
C ASP A 474 19.78 21.21 -3.79
N ALA A 475 20.17 20.24 -4.63
CA ALA A 475 20.16 20.39 -6.08
C ALA A 475 18.73 20.32 -6.62
N VAL A 476 18.33 21.41 -7.27
CA VAL A 476 17.02 21.62 -7.88
C VAL A 476 17.20 21.69 -9.39
N THR A 477 16.48 20.84 -10.12
CA THR A 477 16.51 20.83 -11.58
C THR A 477 15.11 21.07 -12.15
N PRO A 478 14.95 21.92 -13.18
CA PRO A 478 13.67 22.07 -13.86
C PRO A 478 13.29 20.78 -14.60
N ALA A 479 12.03 20.39 -14.50
CA ALA A 479 11.41 19.36 -15.32
C ALA A 479 10.47 20.03 -16.34
N PRO A 480 10.58 19.70 -17.64
CA PRO A 480 9.94 20.45 -18.73
C PRO A 480 8.47 20.06 -18.96
N LEU A 481 7.73 19.75 -17.88
CA LEU A 481 6.34 19.30 -17.94
C LEU A 481 5.37 20.44 -17.67
N VAL A 482 4.51 20.71 -18.65
CA VAL A 482 3.40 21.66 -18.52
C VAL A 482 2.12 20.89 -18.16
N PHE A 483 1.45 21.30 -17.09
CA PHE A 483 0.18 20.73 -16.62
C PHE A 483 -0.84 21.85 -16.34
N SER A 484 -2.09 21.49 -16.01
CA SER A 484 -3.12 22.48 -15.69
C SER A 484 -2.95 23.04 -14.27
N THR A 485 -2.89 24.37 -14.12
CA THR A 485 -2.85 25.08 -12.83
C THR A 485 -4.23 25.41 -12.25
N ASP A 486 -5.31 25.14 -13.00
CA ASP A 486 -6.66 25.36 -12.52
C ASP A 486 -6.96 24.30 -11.45
N TRP A 487 -6.80 24.65 -10.18
CA TRP A 487 -7.03 23.76 -9.04
C TRP A 487 -8.46 23.23 -8.95
N SER A 488 -9.42 23.87 -9.61
CA SER A 488 -10.76 23.30 -9.71
C SER A 488 -10.74 22.04 -10.57
N ASN A 489 -9.90 21.97 -11.62
CA ASN A 489 -9.95 20.92 -12.65
C ASN A 489 -8.64 20.13 -12.86
N GLY A 490 -7.51 20.54 -12.31
CA GLY A 490 -6.18 19.98 -12.52
C GLY A 490 -5.49 19.67 -11.20
N GLY A 491 -5.29 18.38 -10.91
CA GLY A 491 -4.40 17.99 -9.82
C GLY A 491 -2.94 18.09 -10.26
N PRO A 492 -2.01 18.51 -9.38
CA PRO A 492 -0.58 18.49 -9.69
C PRO A 492 -0.09 17.08 -10.05
N PRO A 493 0.96 16.97 -10.88
CA PRO A 493 1.51 15.70 -11.30
C PRO A 493 1.91 14.82 -10.11
N LEU A 494 1.67 13.52 -10.22
CA LEU A 494 2.07 12.53 -9.21
C LEU A 494 3.01 11.50 -9.82
N TRP A 495 4.07 11.17 -9.08
CA TRP A 495 5.03 10.14 -9.46
C TRP A 495 4.70 8.79 -8.85
N THR A 496 4.15 8.81 -7.63
CA THR A 496 3.78 7.63 -6.85
C THR A 496 2.41 7.81 -6.20
N SER A 497 1.85 6.71 -5.68
CA SER A 497 0.67 6.74 -4.83
C SER A 497 0.96 7.55 -3.56
N ARG A 498 -0.06 8.26 -3.06
CA ARG A 498 0.01 8.97 -1.77
C ARG A 498 -0.24 8.05 -0.56
N THR A 499 -0.70 6.83 -0.81
CA THR A 499 -0.88 5.83 0.25
C THR A 499 0.37 4.99 0.35
N PHE A 500 0.94 4.94 1.56
CA PHE A 500 2.03 4.04 1.87
C PHE A 500 1.54 2.58 1.84
N ALA A 501 2.27 1.71 1.15
CA ALA A 501 2.00 0.28 1.07
C ALA A 501 3.20 -0.50 1.61
N PRO A 502 3.09 -1.16 2.77
CA PRO A 502 4.17 -1.98 3.31
C PRO A 502 4.58 -3.08 2.32
N GLY A 503 5.87 -3.20 2.02
CA GLY A 503 6.43 -4.32 1.25
C GLY A 503 6.59 -4.12 -0.26
N GLN A 504 6.28 -2.96 -0.82
CA GLN A 504 6.55 -2.68 -2.25
C GLN A 504 7.97 -2.14 -2.55
N VAL A 505 8.75 -1.78 -1.52
CA VAL A 505 10.01 -1.03 -1.72
C VAL A 505 11.25 -1.71 -1.15
N GLN A 506 11.14 -2.63 -0.18
CA GLN A 506 12.29 -3.40 0.31
C GLN A 506 11.86 -4.80 0.73
N GLY A 507 12.14 -5.79 -0.12
CA GLY A 507 12.21 -7.18 0.33
C GLY A 507 13.44 -7.36 1.21
N THR A 508 13.34 -7.19 2.52
CA THR A 508 14.23 -7.95 3.42
C THR A 508 13.68 -9.36 3.45
N ILE A 509 14.20 -10.24 2.59
CA ILE A 509 13.84 -11.66 2.58
C ILE A 509 15.06 -12.43 3.07
N GLU A 510 14.88 -13.15 4.18
CA GLU A 510 15.86 -14.12 4.67
C GLU A 510 16.19 -15.12 3.56
N ALA A 511 17.48 -15.30 3.31
CA ALA A 511 17.98 -16.22 2.29
C ALA A 511 17.54 -17.66 2.61
N ILE A 512 16.65 -18.22 1.80
CA ILE A 512 16.39 -19.66 1.81
C ILE A 512 17.60 -20.33 1.16
N ALA A 513 18.35 -21.10 1.94
CA ALA A 513 19.48 -21.87 1.44
C ALA A 513 19.01 -22.90 0.39
N ILE A 514 19.36 -22.67 -0.87
CA ILE A 514 19.19 -23.64 -1.96
C ILE A 514 20.37 -24.62 -1.91
N PRO A 515 20.15 -25.94 -1.93
CA PRO A 515 21.24 -26.92 -1.95
C PRO A 515 22.13 -26.74 -3.18
N ALA A 516 23.45 -26.70 -2.98
CA ALA A 516 24.46 -26.40 -4.01
C ALA A 516 24.61 -27.46 -5.13
N ASP A 517 23.93 -28.61 -5.02
CA ASP A 517 24.18 -29.78 -5.86
C ASP A 517 23.07 -30.09 -6.88
N ALA A 518 22.19 -29.12 -7.18
CA ALA A 518 21.11 -29.31 -8.15
C ALA A 518 21.62 -29.21 -9.60
N THR A 519 22.07 -30.35 -10.16
CA THR A 519 22.23 -30.50 -11.61
C THR A 519 20.84 -30.52 -12.28
N PRO A 520 20.59 -29.72 -13.34
CA PRO A 520 19.30 -29.71 -14.01
C PRO A 520 19.01 -31.07 -14.64
N LEU A 521 17.79 -31.57 -14.44
CA LEU A 521 17.29 -32.72 -15.19
C LEU A 521 17.22 -32.33 -16.67
N THR A 522 17.97 -33.07 -17.48
CA THR A 522 18.18 -32.82 -18.90
C THR A 522 16.97 -33.27 -19.72
N SER A 523 16.55 -32.37 -20.62
CA SER A 523 15.70 -32.51 -21.82
C SER A 523 14.21 -32.94 -21.66
N PRO A 524 13.28 -32.26 -22.36
CA PRO A 524 11.90 -32.73 -22.52
C PRO A 524 11.83 -33.96 -23.45
N PRO A 525 10.81 -34.83 -23.32
CA PRO A 525 10.60 -35.92 -24.28
C PRO A 525 10.14 -35.35 -25.64
N PRO A 526 10.51 -35.99 -26.77
CA PRO A 526 10.01 -35.59 -28.07
C PRO A 526 8.54 -36.01 -28.21
N GLY A 527 7.70 -35.03 -28.58
CA GLY A 527 6.29 -35.20 -28.93
C GLY A 527 5.72 -33.92 -29.50
#